data_AF-A0A9P8T2A2-F1
#
_entry.id   AF-A0A9P8T2A2-F1
#
_cell.length_a   1.000
_cell.length_b   1.000
_cell.length_c   1.000
_cell.angle_alpha   90.00
_cell.angle_beta   90.00
_cell.angle_gamma   90.00
#
_symmetry.space_group_name_H-M   'P 1'
#
loop_
_entity.id
_entity.type
_entity.pdbx_description
1 polymer ?
#
loop_
_entity_poly.entity_id
_entity_poly.type
_entity_poly.pdbx_seq_one_letter_code
_entity_poly.pdbx_strand_id
1 'polypeptide(L)'
;MKKLQRKFIHELAETYKLYSESQDPEPKRSVFVRLQASSRLPKIGLKEALFVSERMKEKERKKRERALQIEELRQQSAEFNAIVVKDPFMGMTAEKLAAELPEELSVKWLMDSFVIYGDFGESQLRALKPEIKEVLTSKNLAMDCALAKTDTPRTLIYDVEQTTELPAETKLEPVPNRLLISTSFDWY
;
A
#
# COMPACT_ATOMS: atom_id res chain seq x y z
N MET A 1 -8.18 -14.03 40.90
CA MET A 1 -7.83 -12.72 40.27
C MET A 1 -8.52 -12.58 38.92
N LYS A 2 -8.97 -11.38 38.47
CA LYS A 2 -9.62 -11.22 37.15
C LYS A 2 -8.64 -11.48 36.00
N LYS A 3 -9.10 -12.01 34.86
CA LYS A 3 -8.27 -12.33 33.68
C LYS A 3 -7.38 -11.16 33.23
N LEU A 4 -7.94 -9.95 33.16
CA LEU A 4 -7.20 -8.75 32.74
C LEU A 4 -6.06 -8.39 33.72
N GLN A 5 -6.32 -8.51 35.02
CA GLN A 5 -5.30 -8.22 36.03
C GLN A 5 -4.16 -9.26 36.00
N ARG A 6 -4.49 -10.55 35.76
CA ARG A 6 -3.46 -11.58 35.58
C ARG A 6 -2.57 -11.29 34.36
N LYS A 7 -3.18 -10.89 33.24
CA LYS A 7 -2.46 -10.50 32.02
C LYS A 7 -1.50 -9.33 32.28
N PHE A 8 -1.98 -8.31 33.00
CA PHE A 8 -1.15 -7.16 33.39
C PHE A 8 0.08 -7.57 34.21
N ILE A 9 -0.09 -8.49 35.18
CA ILE A 9 1.05 -9.00 35.96
C ILE A 9 2.04 -9.77 35.07
N HIS A 10 1.56 -10.59 34.13
CA HIS A 10 2.44 -11.30 33.21
C HIS A 10 3.24 -10.35 32.31
N GLU A 11 2.60 -9.33 31.74
CA GLU A 11 3.27 -8.30 30.92
C GLU A 11 4.31 -7.51 31.74
N LEU A 12 3.99 -7.20 33.00
CA LEU A 12 4.92 -6.54 33.91
C LEU A 12 6.10 -7.47 34.25
N ALA A 13 5.83 -8.73 34.59
CA ALA A 13 6.87 -9.71 34.88
C ALA A 13 7.81 -9.91 33.68
N GLU A 14 7.29 -9.94 32.45
CA GLU A 14 8.08 -10.04 31.22
C GLU A 14 9.02 -8.83 31.05
N THR A 15 8.54 -7.63 31.39
CA THR A 15 9.31 -6.39 31.33
C THR A 15 10.48 -6.40 32.33
N TYR A 16 10.25 -6.93 33.53
CA TYR A 16 11.27 -7.09 34.57
C TYR A 16 12.11 -8.38 34.42
N LYS A 17 11.86 -9.19 33.37
CA LYS A 17 12.48 -10.50 33.15
C LYS A 17 12.38 -11.43 34.36
N LEU A 18 11.20 -11.44 34.97
CA LEU A 18 10.79 -12.33 36.05
C LEU A 18 10.06 -13.55 35.47
N TYR A 19 10.14 -14.67 36.18
CA TYR A 19 9.28 -15.81 35.90
C TYR A 19 7.87 -15.51 36.39
N SER A 20 6.86 -15.78 35.57
CA SER A 20 5.46 -15.67 35.97
C SER A 20 4.62 -16.79 35.40
N GLU A 21 3.77 -17.39 36.24
CA GLU A 21 2.88 -18.50 35.86
C GLU A 21 1.52 -18.32 36.53
N SER A 22 0.43 -18.61 35.81
CA SER A 22 -0.92 -18.58 36.38
C SER A 22 -1.32 -19.98 36.89
N GLN A 23 -1.36 -20.15 38.20
CA GLN A 23 -1.67 -21.40 38.89
C GLN A 23 -3.15 -21.46 39.33
N ASP A 24 -3.65 -22.68 39.57
CA ASP A 24 -5.01 -23.01 39.99
C ASP A 24 -6.13 -22.83 38.94
N PRO A 25 -7.21 -23.63 39.03
CA PRO A 25 -8.42 -23.43 38.23
C PRO A 25 -9.21 -22.19 38.67
N GLU A 26 -10.07 -21.67 37.79
CA GLU A 26 -10.99 -20.58 38.15
C GLU A 26 -12.01 -21.06 39.19
N PRO A 27 -12.45 -20.21 40.14
CA PRO A 27 -12.18 -18.77 40.29
C PRO A 27 -10.94 -18.41 41.13
N LYS A 28 -10.28 -19.41 41.74
CA LYS A 28 -9.14 -19.21 42.64
C LYS A 28 -7.81 -18.98 41.94
N ARG A 29 -7.80 -19.03 40.59
CA ARG A 29 -6.64 -18.77 39.74
C ARG A 29 -5.83 -17.54 40.18
N SER A 30 -4.59 -17.82 40.54
CA SER A 30 -3.59 -16.90 41.09
C SER A 30 -2.41 -16.77 40.11
N VAL A 31 -1.53 -15.79 40.33
CA VAL A 31 -0.30 -15.62 39.53
C VAL A 31 0.89 -15.78 40.46
N PHE A 32 1.71 -16.77 40.19
CA PHE A 32 2.98 -17.00 40.85
C PHE A 32 4.07 -16.21 40.13
N VAL A 33 4.89 -15.46 40.88
CA VAL A 33 5.99 -14.67 40.33
C VAL A 33 7.27 -15.02 41.09
N ARG A 34 8.36 -15.26 40.35
CA ARG A 34 9.65 -15.64 40.93
C ARG A 34 10.80 -14.87 40.28
N LEU A 35 11.75 -14.44 41.11
CA LEU A 35 13.01 -13.85 40.67
C LEU A 35 13.91 -14.89 39.99
N GLN A 36 14.49 -14.51 38.86
CA GLN A 36 15.48 -15.28 38.12
C GLN A 36 16.80 -14.53 38.07
N ALA A 37 17.91 -15.21 37.78
CA ALA A 37 19.22 -14.55 37.60
C ALA A 37 19.20 -13.49 36.46
N SER A 38 18.28 -13.65 35.50
CA SER A 38 18.06 -12.70 34.40
C SER A 38 17.19 -11.50 34.75
N SER A 39 16.66 -11.41 35.98
CA SER A 39 15.77 -10.33 36.38
C SER A 39 16.49 -8.98 36.34
N ARG A 40 15.85 -7.96 35.77
CA ARG A 40 16.44 -6.63 35.59
C ARG A 40 15.41 -5.55 35.83
N LEU A 41 15.89 -4.38 36.24
CA LEU A 41 15.05 -3.18 36.29
C LEU A 41 14.88 -2.64 34.87
N PRO A 42 13.65 -2.37 34.41
CA PRO A 42 13.44 -1.74 33.12
C PRO A 42 13.99 -0.32 33.10
N LYS A 43 14.43 0.13 31.93
CA LYS A 43 14.98 1.48 31.74
C LYS A 43 13.95 2.59 31.89
N ILE A 44 12.68 2.26 31.68
CA ILE A 44 11.56 3.20 31.66
C ILE A 44 10.62 2.84 32.79
N GLY A 45 10.29 3.81 33.64
CA GLY A 45 9.32 3.64 34.72
C GLY A 45 7.86 3.71 34.22
N LEU A 46 6.91 3.25 35.05
CA LEU A 46 5.48 3.28 34.68
C LEU A 46 4.95 4.69 34.36
N LYS A 47 5.44 5.72 35.08
CA LYS A 47 5.02 7.12 34.85
C LYS A 47 5.47 7.61 33.48
N GLU A 48 6.70 7.31 33.09
CA GLU A 48 7.26 7.67 31.79
C GLU A 48 6.60 6.88 30.66
N ALA A 49 6.35 5.59 30.87
CA ALA A 49 5.65 4.74 29.92
C ALA A 49 4.23 5.27 29.63
N LEU A 50 3.52 5.75 30.65
CA LEU A 50 2.20 6.37 30.49
C LEU A 50 2.28 7.61 29.60
N PHE A 51 3.21 8.52 29.89
CA PHE A 51 3.43 9.72 29.09
C PHE A 51 3.77 9.39 27.61
N VAL A 52 4.65 8.42 27.38
CA VAL A 52 4.99 7.96 26.02
C VAL A 52 3.76 7.37 25.32
N SER A 53 2.97 6.56 26.04
CA SER A 53 1.77 5.94 25.47
C SER A 53 0.72 6.96 25.05
N GLU A 54 0.53 8.03 25.82
CA GLU A 54 -0.40 9.11 25.50
C GLU A 54 0.04 9.88 24.26
N ARG A 55 1.34 10.22 24.17
CA ARG A 55 1.89 10.88 22.98
C ARG A 55 1.79 10.02 21.73
N MET A 56 2.01 8.70 21.87
CA MET A 56 1.86 7.76 20.77
C MET A 56 0.40 7.67 20.30
N LYS A 57 -0.55 7.57 21.24
CA LYS A 57 -1.99 7.60 20.91
C LYS A 57 -2.40 8.89 20.22
N GLU A 58 -1.89 10.04 20.67
CA GLU A 58 -2.18 11.33 20.03
C GLU A 58 -1.61 11.40 18.61
N LYS A 59 -0.38 10.90 18.40
CA LYS A 59 0.23 10.81 17.07
C LYS A 59 -0.55 9.90 16.14
N GLU A 60 -1.01 8.75 16.63
CA GLU A 60 -1.87 7.84 15.87
C GLU A 60 -3.21 8.47 15.52
N ARG A 61 -3.82 9.19 16.47
CA ARG A 61 -5.09 9.91 16.24
C ARG A 61 -4.92 10.95 15.14
N LYS A 62 -3.89 11.81 15.22
CA LYS A 62 -3.57 12.80 14.20
C LYS A 62 -3.28 12.16 12.83
N LYS A 63 -2.63 10.99 12.80
CA LYS A 63 -2.39 10.25 11.56
C LYS A 63 -3.70 9.77 10.94
N ARG A 64 -4.64 9.26 11.75
CA ARG A 64 -5.97 8.83 11.28
C ARG A 64 -6.82 10.02 10.81
N GLU A 65 -6.83 11.11 11.56
CA GLU A 65 -7.53 12.35 11.17
C GLU A 65 -7.01 12.88 9.82
N ARG A 66 -5.69 12.92 9.61
CA ARG A 66 -5.11 13.30 8.31
C ARG A 66 -5.49 12.33 7.19
N ALA A 67 -5.50 11.02 7.46
CA ALA A 67 -5.89 10.03 6.45
C ALA A 67 -7.36 10.21 6.04
N LEU A 68 -8.25 10.48 7.00
CA LEU A 68 -9.66 10.76 6.73
C LEU A 68 -9.84 12.06 5.96
N GLN A 69 -9.12 13.12 6.33
CA GLN A 69 -9.18 14.41 5.61
C GLN A 69 -8.68 14.29 4.17
N ILE A 70 -7.64 13.48 3.93
CA ILE A 70 -7.17 13.17 2.58
C ILE A 70 -8.25 12.42 1.79
N GLU A 71 -8.94 11.47 2.43
CA GLU A 71 -10.01 10.71 1.79
C GLU A 71 -11.24 11.58 1.47
N GLU A 72 -11.61 12.49 2.36
CA GLU A 72 -12.69 13.47 2.12
C GLU A 72 -12.34 14.41 0.96
N LEU A 73 -11.09 14.90 0.90
CA LEU A 73 -10.60 15.70 -0.22
C LEU A 73 -10.62 14.90 -1.54
N ARG A 74 -10.26 13.61 -1.53
CA ARG A 74 -10.35 12.73 -2.70
C ARG A 74 -11.77 12.58 -3.22
N GLN A 75 -12.75 12.50 -2.31
CA GLN A 75 -14.16 12.39 -2.69
C GLN A 75 -14.71 13.70 -3.27
N GLN A 76 -14.17 14.85 -2.85
CA GLN A 76 -14.59 16.16 -3.35
C GLN A 76 -13.93 16.54 -4.67
N SER A 77 -12.68 16.12 -4.93
CA SER A 77 -12.03 16.27 -6.23
C SER A 77 -12.46 15.14 -7.19
N ALA A 78 -13.66 15.29 -7.77
CA ALA A 78 -14.20 14.32 -8.71
C ALA A 78 -13.38 14.24 -10.02
N GLU A 79 -12.61 15.26 -10.35
CA GLU A 79 -11.96 15.42 -11.66
C GLU A 79 -10.53 14.87 -11.72
N PHE A 80 -10.17 14.22 -12.83
CA PHE A 80 -8.79 13.81 -13.10
C PHE A 80 -7.93 15.03 -13.45
N ASN A 81 -6.74 15.13 -12.86
CA ASN A 81 -5.87 16.32 -12.97
C ASN A 81 -4.50 16.05 -13.61
N ALA A 82 -4.19 14.80 -13.94
CA ALA A 82 -2.92 14.42 -14.55
C ALA A 82 -3.07 13.21 -15.46
N ILE A 83 -2.05 12.97 -16.29
CA ILE A 83 -1.88 11.75 -17.10
C ILE A 83 -0.65 11.02 -16.55
N VAL A 84 -0.81 9.75 -16.20
CA VAL A 84 0.27 8.87 -15.77
C VAL A 84 0.69 7.98 -16.92
N VAL A 85 2.00 7.93 -17.15
CA VAL A 85 2.65 7.02 -18.08
C VAL A 85 3.02 5.75 -17.31
N LYS A 86 2.38 4.64 -17.68
CA LYS A 86 2.64 3.31 -17.09
C LYS A 86 3.78 2.63 -17.84
N ASP A 87 4.62 1.91 -17.10
CA ASP A 87 5.70 1.08 -17.64
C ASP A 87 6.59 1.81 -18.67
N PRO A 88 7.29 2.88 -18.25
CA PRO A 88 8.24 3.56 -19.12
C PRO A 88 9.37 2.61 -19.54
N PHE A 89 9.75 2.66 -20.81
CA PHE A 89 10.86 1.83 -21.30
C PHE A 89 12.20 2.22 -20.66
N MET A 90 13.10 1.24 -20.55
CA MET A 90 14.42 1.44 -19.91
C MET A 90 15.21 2.57 -20.58
N GLY A 91 15.77 3.48 -19.76
CA GLY A 91 16.58 4.60 -20.25
C GLY A 91 15.80 5.89 -20.52
N MET A 92 14.51 5.93 -20.19
CA MET A 92 13.69 7.13 -20.21
C MET A 92 14.01 8.03 -19.00
N THR A 93 14.15 9.33 -19.26
CA THR A 93 14.33 10.38 -18.23
C THR A 93 13.24 11.43 -18.36
N ALA A 94 12.96 12.16 -17.28
CA ALA A 94 11.93 13.20 -17.28
C ALA A 94 12.19 14.28 -18.34
N GLU A 95 13.46 14.59 -18.59
CA GLU A 95 13.89 15.58 -19.59
C GLU A 95 13.59 15.15 -21.03
N LYS A 96 13.82 13.87 -21.37
CA LYS A 96 13.51 13.33 -22.70
C LYS A 96 11.99 13.35 -22.93
N LEU A 97 11.22 12.98 -21.92
CA LEU A 97 9.77 13.00 -22.01
C LEU A 97 9.24 14.44 -22.13
N ALA A 98 9.81 15.39 -21.40
CA ALA A 98 9.44 16.80 -21.48
C ALA A 98 9.79 17.44 -22.84
N ALA A 99 10.91 17.05 -23.46
CA ALA A 99 11.32 17.57 -24.77
C ALA A 99 10.40 17.13 -25.92
N GLU A 100 9.66 16.05 -25.73
CA GLU A 100 8.79 15.47 -26.76
C GLU A 100 7.32 15.83 -26.60
N LEU A 101 6.97 16.40 -25.45
CA LEU A 101 5.64 16.90 -25.13
C LEU A 101 5.56 18.41 -25.44
N PRO A 102 4.34 18.95 -25.60
CA PRO A 102 4.14 20.39 -25.71
C PRO A 102 4.70 21.11 -24.47
N GLU A 103 5.28 22.30 -24.65
CA GLU A 103 5.92 23.08 -23.56
C GLU A 103 4.98 23.42 -22.40
N GLU A 104 3.66 23.38 -22.63
CA GLU A 104 2.62 23.60 -21.62
C GLU A 104 2.47 22.43 -20.63
N LEU A 105 3.03 21.26 -20.94
CA LEU A 105 2.96 20.06 -20.10
C LEU A 105 4.27 19.85 -19.33
N SER A 106 4.13 19.79 -18.01
CA SER A 106 5.23 19.49 -17.11
C SER A 106 5.28 18.01 -16.76
N VAL A 107 6.48 17.47 -16.70
CA VAL A 107 6.74 16.07 -16.38
C VAL A 107 7.43 15.96 -15.03
N LYS A 108 6.93 15.07 -14.18
CA LYS A 108 7.60 14.69 -12.93
C LYS A 108 7.74 13.19 -12.84
N TRP A 109 8.94 12.75 -12.49
CA TRP A 109 9.19 11.35 -12.18
C TRP A 109 8.66 11.02 -10.78
N LEU A 110 7.85 9.96 -10.69
CA LEU A 110 7.27 9.51 -9.44
C LEU A 110 7.39 7.99 -9.29
N MET A 111 8.32 7.58 -8.43
CA MET A 111 8.65 6.17 -8.18
C MET A 111 8.99 5.46 -9.49
N ASP A 112 8.10 4.60 -9.99
CA ASP A 112 8.32 3.79 -11.18
C ASP A 112 7.53 4.30 -12.40
N SER A 113 6.88 5.46 -12.29
CA SER A 113 6.02 6.03 -13.34
C SER A 113 6.31 7.52 -13.55
N PHE A 114 5.92 8.03 -14.72
CA PHE A 114 6.02 9.45 -15.02
C PHE A 114 4.64 10.07 -14.98
N VAL A 115 4.53 11.22 -14.33
CA VAL A 115 3.31 12.01 -14.21
C VAL A 115 3.46 13.22 -15.13
N ILE A 116 2.55 13.34 -16.09
CA ILE A 116 2.39 14.49 -16.96
C ILE A 116 1.23 15.31 -16.41
N TYR A 117 1.45 16.60 -16.17
CA TYR A 117 0.44 17.51 -15.68
C TYR A 117 0.54 18.87 -16.37
N GLY A 118 -0.57 19.60 -16.43
CA GLY A 118 -0.64 20.97 -16.91
C GLY A 118 -1.87 21.67 -16.32
N ASP A 119 -2.05 22.95 -16.62
CA ASP A 119 -3.19 23.74 -16.16
C ASP A 119 -4.44 23.48 -17.02
N PHE A 120 -4.77 22.20 -17.18
CA PHE A 120 -5.87 21.72 -18.03
C PHE A 120 -6.99 21.11 -17.18
N GLY A 121 -8.24 21.30 -17.60
CA GLY A 121 -9.40 20.62 -17.02
C GLY A 121 -9.50 19.15 -17.47
N GLU A 122 -10.30 18.33 -16.76
CA GLU A 122 -10.44 16.90 -17.08
C GLU A 122 -10.82 16.65 -18.55
N SER A 123 -11.75 17.42 -19.11
CA SER A 123 -12.20 17.28 -20.49
C SER A 123 -11.08 17.47 -21.52
N GLN A 124 -10.14 18.36 -21.23
CA GLN A 124 -8.97 18.63 -22.09
C GLN A 124 -7.93 17.51 -21.93
N LEU A 125 -7.68 17.05 -20.70
CA LEU A 125 -6.78 15.93 -20.44
C LEU A 125 -7.27 14.64 -21.11
N ARG A 126 -8.59 14.40 -21.12
CA ARG A 126 -9.19 13.24 -21.80
C ARG A 126 -9.04 13.31 -23.32
N ALA A 127 -9.06 14.50 -23.91
CA ALA A 127 -8.79 14.71 -25.33
C ALA A 127 -7.29 14.57 -25.69
N LEU A 128 -6.40 15.00 -24.79
CA LEU A 128 -4.94 14.91 -24.95
C LEU A 128 -4.39 13.50 -24.73
N LYS A 129 -5.08 12.65 -23.96
CA LYS A 129 -4.70 11.26 -23.69
C LYS A 129 -4.34 10.46 -24.96
N PRO A 130 -5.19 10.39 -26.01
CA PRO A 130 -4.86 9.65 -27.23
C PRO A 130 -3.66 10.24 -27.99
N GLU A 131 -3.54 11.56 -28.05
CA GLU A 131 -2.41 12.24 -28.72
C GLU A 131 -1.09 11.91 -28.03
N ILE A 132 -1.06 11.99 -26.70
CA ILE A 132 0.11 11.62 -25.89
C ILE A 132 0.43 10.13 -26.04
N LYS A 133 -0.58 9.25 -26.09
CA LYS A 133 -0.37 7.82 -26.33
C LYS A 133 0.31 7.55 -27.67
N GLU A 134 -0.10 8.26 -28.73
CA GLU A 134 0.49 8.12 -30.07
C GLU A 134 1.94 8.58 -30.10
N VAL A 135 2.25 9.72 -29.44
CA VAL A 135 3.64 10.22 -29.31
C VAL A 135 4.50 9.23 -28.52
N LEU A 136 4.00 8.71 -27.40
CA LEU A 136 4.73 7.74 -26.57
C LEU A 136 5.00 6.43 -27.32
N THR A 137 4.03 5.95 -28.10
CA THR A 137 4.14 4.69 -28.85
C THR A 137 5.06 4.84 -30.05
N SER A 138 4.91 5.92 -30.84
CA SER A 138 5.71 6.17 -32.04
C SER A 138 7.21 6.31 -31.73
N LYS A 139 7.53 6.83 -30.54
CA LYS A 139 8.90 7.05 -30.09
C LYS A 139 9.43 5.99 -29.13
N ASN A 140 8.67 4.92 -28.88
CA ASN A 140 9.02 3.84 -27.95
C ASN A 140 9.41 4.36 -26.55
N LEU A 141 8.62 5.29 -26.00
CA LEU A 141 8.82 5.82 -24.64
C LEU A 141 8.02 5.06 -23.58
N ALA A 142 6.77 4.72 -23.90
CA ALA A 142 5.91 3.89 -23.05
C ALA A 142 4.77 3.28 -23.88
N MET A 143 4.16 2.21 -23.37
CA MET A 143 3.12 1.47 -24.10
C MET A 143 1.70 1.92 -23.74
N ASP A 144 1.47 2.42 -22.52
CA ASP A 144 0.15 2.89 -22.10
C ASP A 144 0.20 4.14 -21.21
N CYS A 145 -0.85 4.94 -21.31
CA CYS A 145 -1.07 6.11 -20.48
C CYS A 145 -2.51 6.14 -19.96
N ALA A 146 -2.66 6.52 -18.69
CA ALA A 146 -3.96 6.55 -18.01
C ALA A 146 -4.17 7.91 -17.33
N LEU A 147 -5.43 8.35 -17.23
CA LEU A 147 -5.75 9.53 -16.44
C LEU A 147 -5.53 9.21 -14.96
N ALA A 148 -5.03 10.18 -14.20
CA ALA A 148 -4.70 9.99 -12.81
C ALA A 148 -5.09 11.21 -11.96
N LYS A 149 -5.33 10.92 -10.69
CA LYS A 149 -5.53 11.92 -9.64
C LYS A 149 -4.24 12.08 -8.86
N THR A 150 -3.73 13.30 -8.78
CA THR A 150 -2.48 13.63 -8.10
C THR A 150 -2.69 14.72 -7.05
N ASP A 151 -1.87 14.70 -6.00
CA ASP A 151 -1.92 15.72 -4.94
C ASP A 151 -1.41 17.10 -5.41
N THR A 152 -1.74 18.19 -4.72
CA THR A 152 -1.26 19.56 -5.06
C THR A 152 0.25 19.79 -4.84
N PRO A 153 1.03 18.94 -4.13
CA PRO A 153 2.49 18.84 -4.30
C PRO A 153 2.96 17.79 -5.33
N ARG A 154 2.03 17.07 -5.97
CA ARG A 154 2.23 16.08 -7.04
C ARG A 154 3.22 14.98 -6.65
N THR A 155 3.10 14.52 -5.40
CA THR A 155 4.00 13.53 -4.78
C THR A 155 3.33 12.17 -4.61
N LEU A 156 2.01 12.11 -4.77
CA LEU A 156 1.23 10.89 -4.61
C LEU A 156 0.19 10.82 -5.73
N ILE A 157 0.05 9.64 -6.33
CA ILE A 157 -1.04 9.28 -7.24
C ILE A 157 -2.12 8.60 -6.38
N TYR A 158 -3.34 9.10 -6.45
CA TYR A 158 -4.48 8.66 -5.65
C TYR A 158 -5.35 7.65 -6.36
N ASP A 159 -5.55 7.85 -7.65
CA ASP A 159 -6.38 7.02 -8.48
C ASP A 159 -5.81 7.07 -9.89
N VAL A 160 -5.87 5.95 -10.58
CA VAL A 160 -5.47 5.83 -11.97
C VAL A 160 -6.63 5.18 -12.67
N GLU A 161 -7.13 5.82 -13.72
CA GLU A 161 -8.15 5.25 -14.58
C GLU A 161 -7.68 3.85 -14.98
N GLN A 162 -8.43 2.85 -14.51
CA GLN A 162 -8.21 1.48 -14.93
C GLN A 162 -8.67 1.44 -16.38
N THR A 163 -7.71 1.43 -17.31
CA THR A 163 -7.99 0.99 -18.67
C THR A 163 -8.50 -0.44 -18.53
N THR A 164 -9.82 -0.64 -18.60
CA THR A 164 -10.42 -1.96 -18.69
C THR A 164 -10.08 -2.52 -20.06
N GLU A 165 -8.80 -2.87 -20.26
CA GLU A 165 -8.46 -3.89 -21.23
C GLU A 165 -9.02 -5.18 -20.63
N LEU A 166 -10.27 -5.50 -21.00
CA LEU A 166 -10.80 -6.84 -20.86
C LEU A 166 -9.70 -7.78 -21.36
N PRO A 167 -9.19 -8.71 -20.55
CA PRO A 167 -8.21 -9.66 -21.04
C PRO A 167 -8.85 -10.35 -22.22
N ALA A 168 -8.25 -10.17 -23.41
CA ALA A 168 -8.68 -10.81 -24.63
C ALA A 168 -8.91 -12.28 -24.30
N GLU A 169 -10.15 -12.74 -24.47
CA GLU A 169 -10.51 -14.14 -24.28
C GLU A 169 -9.48 -14.98 -25.01
N THR A 170 -8.61 -15.65 -24.25
CA THR A 170 -7.80 -16.75 -24.75
C THR A 170 -8.81 -17.77 -25.24
N LYS A 171 -9.13 -17.73 -26.53
CA LYS A 171 -9.80 -18.80 -27.24
C LYS A 171 -8.92 -20.03 -27.08
N LEU A 172 -9.24 -20.81 -26.06
CA LEU A 172 -8.76 -22.18 -25.92
C LEU A 172 -9.26 -22.91 -27.17
N GLU A 173 -8.37 -23.17 -28.11
CA GLU A 173 -8.64 -24.08 -29.21
C GLU A 173 -9.10 -25.43 -28.63
N PRO A 174 -10.16 -26.06 -29.15
CA PRO A 174 -10.58 -27.36 -28.69
C PRO A 174 -9.52 -28.39 -29.11
N VAL A 175 -8.79 -28.92 -28.13
CA VAL A 175 -7.87 -30.03 -28.30
C VAL A 175 -8.62 -31.20 -28.92
N PRO A 176 -8.24 -31.73 -30.09
CA PRO A 176 -8.92 -32.87 -30.68
C PRO A 176 -8.62 -34.13 -29.87
N ASN A 177 -9.70 -34.86 -29.58
CA ASN A 177 -9.75 -36.18 -28.94
C ASN A 177 -8.54 -37.06 -29.30
N ARG A 178 -7.65 -37.28 -28.34
CA ARG A 178 -6.68 -38.37 -28.39
C ARG A 178 -7.06 -39.44 -27.37
N LEU A 179 -7.85 -40.38 -27.90
CA LEU A 179 -7.95 -41.80 -27.57
C LEU A 179 -7.49 -42.22 -26.15
N LEU A 180 -8.48 -42.63 -25.38
CA LEU A 180 -8.36 -43.54 -24.25
C LEU A 180 -7.52 -44.77 -24.67
N ILE A 181 -6.30 -44.88 -24.15
CA ILE A 181 -5.63 -46.18 -24.04
C ILE A 181 -5.59 -46.50 -22.56
N SER A 182 -6.53 -47.36 -22.17
CA SER A 182 -6.47 -48.14 -20.95
C SER A 182 -5.18 -48.95 -20.95
N THR A 183 -4.33 -48.76 -19.95
CA THR A 183 -3.55 -49.88 -19.42
C THR A 183 -3.58 -49.78 -17.91
N SER A 184 -4.34 -50.72 -17.35
CA SER A 184 -4.22 -51.20 -15.98
C SER A 184 -2.75 -51.31 -15.57
N PHE A 185 -2.37 -50.69 -14.46
CA PHE A 185 -1.18 -51.13 -13.75
C PHE A 185 -1.36 -50.91 -12.26
N ASP A 186 -1.48 -52.04 -11.58
CA ASP A 186 -1.78 -52.21 -10.17
C ASP A 186 -0.52 -52.77 -9.49
N TRP A 187 -0.18 -52.17 -8.34
CA TRP A 187 0.70 -52.61 -7.23
C TRP A 187 2.20 -52.88 -7.45
N TYR A 188 3.03 -52.06 -6.78
CA TYR A 188 3.64 -52.43 -5.48
C TYR A 188 3.99 -51.17 -4.66
#